data_AF-A0A5Y1F7C9-F1
#
_entry.id   AF-A0A5Y1F7C9-F1
#
_cell.length_a   1.000
_cell.length_b   1.000
_cell.length_c   1.000
_cell.angle_alpha   90.00
_cell.angle_beta   90.00
_cell.angle_gamma   90.00
#
_symmetry.space_group_name_H-M   'P 1'
#
loop_
_entity.id
_entity.type
_entity.pdbx_description
1 polymer ?
#
loop_
_entity_poly.entity_id
_entity_poly.type
_entity_poly.pdbx_seq_one_letter_code
_entity_poly.pdbx_strand_id
1 'polypeptide(L)'
;MSTNRQSRQAEIRYRTSLRQIARAVGDIVNGHYDGSNDSVTEIMEALERYSEIITPWATKVAENFTADIARQNEKQWRQHSRNISAELRNMVDRAPVGQVMQSIIAQQVRYIKSLPLEAADRVYNIQNKAIEAVVTGGRAEPFAKEIAASGDVSRSRANLIARTELGRATGALDQARALSIGSNGYIWRTAEDGDVRHSHREMEGKFVEWGRPPTLDGMTGHAGELPNCRCYKEIVFPSPHSYLA
;
A
#
# COMPACT_ATOMS: atom_id res chain seq x y z
N MET A 1 8.98 -22.04 -1.31
CA MET A 1 8.88 -21.54 -2.71
C MET A 1 7.44 -21.28 -3.21
N SER A 2 6.41 -22.09 -2.86
CA SER A 2 5.03 -21.89 -3.37
C SER A 2 4.31 -20.61 -2.88
N THR A 3 4.66 -20.13 -1.67
CA THR A 3 3.99 -19.03 -0.97
C THR A 3 4.31 -17.64 -1.57
N ASN A 4 5.53 -17.46 -2.06
CA ASN A 4 5.99 -16.24 -2.73
C ASN A 4 5.28 -16.02 -4.09
N ARG A 5 4.93 -17.10 -4.82
CA ARG A 5 4.25 -17.02 -6.12
C ARG A 5 2.81 -16.51 -6.04
N GLN A 6 2.08 -16.83 -4.96
CA GLN A 6 0.68 -16.42 -4.79
C GLN A 6 0.56 -14.95 -4.33
N SER A 7 1.43 -14.50 -3.41
CA SER A 7 1.54 -13.08 -3.00
C SER A 7 1.83 -12.18 -4.19
N ARG A 8 2.76 -12.60 -5.05
CA ARG A 8 3.05 -11.91 -6.31
C ARG A 8 1.84 -11.79 -7.23
N GLN A 9 0.97 -12.80 -7.29
CA GLN A 9 -0.22 -12.75 -8.15
C GLN A 9 -1.29 -11.79 -7.61
N ALA A 10 -1.49 -11.73 -6.29
CA ALA A 10 -2.40 -10.77 -5.66
C ALA A 10 -1.93 -9.33 -5.90
N GLU A 11 -0.62 -9.07 -5.70
CA GLU A 11 0.01 -7.79 -6.03
C GLU A 11 -0.22 -7.41 -7.52
N ILE A 12 0.05 -8.34 -8.44
CA ILE A 12 -0.09 -8.10 -9.88
C ILE A 12 -1.54 -7.73 -10.23
N ARG A 13 -2.54 -8.42 -9.68
CA ARG A 13 -3.95 -8.11 -9.92
C ARG A 13 -4.30 -6.73 -9.40
N TYR A 14 -3.96 -6.45 -8.14
CA TYR A 14 -4.27 -5.16 -7.52
C TYR A 14 -3.60 -4.00 -8.26
N ARG A 15 -2.31 -4.14 -8.57
CA ARG A 15 -1.57 -3.18 -9.39
C ARG A 15 -2.19 -2.97 -10.76
N THR A 16 -2.67 -4.04 -11.40
CA THR A 16 -3.36 -3.94 -12.71
C THR A 16 -4.64 -3.12 -12.58
N SER A 17 -5.44 -3.34 -11.55
CA SER A 17 -6.64 -2.54 -11.27
C SER A 17 -6.30 -1.08 -11.02
N LEU A 18 -5.30 -0.77 -10.18
CA LEU A 18 -4.89 0.62 -9.93
C LEU A 18 -4.36 1.32 -11.20
N ARG A 19 -3.68 0.59 -12.07
CA ARG A 19 -3.21 1.12 -13.37
C ARG A 19 -4.34 1.48 -14.32
N GLN A 20 -5.52 0.85 -14.20
CA GLN A 20 -6.68 1.22 -15.02
C GLN A 20 -7.15 2.64 -14.66
N ILE A 21 -7.16 2.98 -13.38
CA ILE A 21 -7.47 4.34 -12.90
C ILE A 21 -6.43 5.32 -13.40
N ALA A 22 -5.14 5.00 -13.27
CA ALA A 22 -4.08 5.87 -13.78
C ALA A 22 -4.20 6.14 -15.29
N ARG A 23 -4.68 5.16 -16.05
CA ARG A 23 -5.00 5.33 -17.47
C ARG A 23 -6.16 6.30 -17.68
N ALA A 24 -7.27 6.09 -16.97
CA ALA A 24 -8.43 6.97 -17.02
C ALA A 24 -8.08 8.41 -16.63
N VAL A 25 -7.21 8.60 -15.63
CA VAL A 25 -6.65 9.91 -15.27
C VAL A 25 -5.92 10.53 -16.46
N GLY A 26 -5.03 9.77 -17.12
CA GLY A 26 -4.35 10.24 -18.32
C GLY A 26 -5.30 10.60 -19.46
N ASP A 27 -6.34 9.79 -19.68
CA ASP A 27 -7.34 10.02 -20.72
C ASP A 27 -8.17 11.29 -20.44
N ILE A 28 -8.57 11.51 -19.17
CA ILE A 28 -9.28 12.73 -18.74
C ILE A 28 -8.39 13.96 -18.95
N VAL A 29 -7.15 13.93 -18.45
CA VAL A 29 -6.24 15.09 -18.55
C VAL A 29 -5.91 15.42 -20.00
N ASN A 30 -5.49 14.42 -20.79
CA ASN A 30 -5.07 14.65 -22.18
C ASN A 30 -6.25 14.92 -23.13
N GLY A 31 -7.46 14.49 -22.78
CA GLY A 31 -8.65 14.70 -23.60
C GLY A 31 -9.27 16.10 -23.46
N HIS A 32 -9.01 16.80 -22.35
CA HIS A 32 -9.66 18.09 -22.05
C HIS A 32 -8.67 19.26 -22.00
N TYR A 33 -7.38 19.02 -21.73
CA TYR A 33 -6.42 20.12 -21.55
C TYR A 33 -6.10 20.85 -22.86
N ASP A 34 -6.39 22.14 -22.91
CA ASP A 34 -6.11 23.03 -24.06
C ASP A 34 -5.16 24.19 -23.74
N GLY A 35 -4.65 24.25 -22.50
CA GLY A 35 -3.79 25.33 -22.00
C GLY A 35 -4.52 26.48 -21.29
N SER A 36 -5.86 26.50 -21.32
CA SER A 36 -6.66 27.50 -20.62
C SER A 36 -6.89 27.14 -19.13
N ASN A 37 -7.30 28.14 -18.33
CA ASN A 37 -7.73 27.90 -16.95
C ASN A 37 -9.08 27.18 -16.88
N ASP A 38 -9.92 27.34 -17.90
CA ASP A 38 -11.23 26.70 -17.97
C ASP A 38 -11.06 25.19 -18.13
N SER A 39 -10.17 24.73 -19.03
CA SER A 39 -9.89 23.30 -19.16
C SER A 39 -9.29 22.67 -17.90
N VAL A 40 -8.49 23.42 -17.13
CA VAL A 40 -7.98 22.95 -15.82
C VAL A 40 -9.13 22.75 -14.83
N THR A 41 -10.07 23.69 -14.77
CA THR A 41 -11.25 23.58 -13.90
C THR A 41 -12.11 22.38 -14.29
N GLU A 42 -12.35 22.19 -15.59
CA GLU A 42 -13.09 21.03 -16.11
C GLU A 42 -12.40 19.70 -15.77
N ILE A 43 -11.08 19.62 -15.91
CA ILE A 43 -10.28 18.44 -15.55
C ILE A 43 -10.39 18.14 -14.06
N MET A 44 -10.27 19.14 -13.19
CA MET A 44 -10.39 18.96 -11.74
C MET A 44 -11.76 18.37 -11.39
N GLU A 45 -12.82 19.00 -11.87
CA GLU A 45 -14.18 18.50 -11.63
C GLU A 45 -14.39 17.10 -12.20
N ALA A 46 -13.84 16.81 -13.39
CA ALA A 46 -13.94 15.48 -14.00
C ALA A 46 -13.23 14.41 -13.16
N LEU A 47 -12.04 14.71 -12.64
CA LEU A 47 -11.27 13.80 -11.78
C LEU A 47 -11.93 13.61 -10.40
N GLU A 48 -12.47 14.67 -9.81
CA GLU A 48 -13.24 14.60 -8.56
C GLU A 48 -14.50 13.76 -8.74
N ARG A 49 -15.32 14.03 -9.77
CA ARG A 49 -16.50 13.22 -10.12
C ARG A 49 -16.11 11.77 -10.38
N TYR A 50 -15.03 11.53 -11.12
CA TYR A 50 -14.54 10.18 -11.40
C TYR A 50 -14.17 9.45 -10.10
N SER A 51 -13.52 10.12 -9.14
CA SER A 51 -13.18 9.55 -7.82
C SER A 51 -14.43 9.07 -7.05
N GLU A 52 -15.55 9.78 -7.19
CA GLU A 52 -16.81 9.39 -6.55
C GLU A 52 -17.51 8.25 -7.30
N ILE A 53 -17.59 8.34 -8.64
CA ILE A 53 -18.21 7.32 -9.50
C ILE A 53 -17.55 5.95 -9.31
N ILE A 54 -16.23 5.88 -9.14
CA ILE A 54 -15.53 4.62 -8.97
C ILE A 54 -15.70 4.00 -7.59
N THR A 55 -16.36 4.65 -6.62
CA THR A 55 -16.44 4.16 -5.23
C THR A 55 -16.93 2.69 -5.13
N PRO A 56 -18.03 2.25 -5.78
CA PRO A 56 -18.46 0.85 -5.71
C PRO A 56 -17.44 -0.12 -6.31
N TRP A 57 -16.80 0.27 -7.42
CA TRP A 57 -15.75 -0.53 -8.05
C TRP A 57 -14.49 -0.60 -7.17
N ALA A 58 -14.10 0.51 -6.55
CA ALA A 58 -12.98 0.60 -5.62
C ALA A 58 -13.19 -0.30 -4.41
N THR A 59 -14.39 -0.29 -3.84
CA THR A 59 -14.79 -1.21 -2.77
C THR A 59 -14.63 -2.66 -3.21
N LYS A 60 -15.08 -3.02 -4.42
CA LYS A 60 -14.95 -4.39 -4.90
C LYS A 60 -13.49 -4.82 -5.10
N VAL A 61 -12.66 -3.93 -5.62
CA VAL A 61 -11.21 -4.17 -5.78
C VAL A 61 -10.56 -4.35 -4.40
N ALA A 62 -10.88 -3.50 -3.44
CA ALA A 62 -10.38 -3.56 -2.07
C ALA A 62 -10.80 -4.84 -1.33
N GLU A 63 -12.06 -5.28 -1.48
CA GLU A 63 -12.56 -6.55 -0.95
C GLU A 63 -11.78 -7.73 -1.52
N ASN A 64 -11.63 -7.79 -2.84
CA ASN A 64 -10.92 -8.89 -3.51
C ASN A 64 -9.45 -8.95 -3.10
N PHE A 65 -8.79 -7.79 -3.04
CA PHE A 65 -7.41 -7.66 -2.55
C PHE A 65 -7.28 -8.17 -1.11
N THR A 66 -8.16 -7.71 -0.21
CA THR A 66 -8.14 -8.10 1.20
C THR A 66 -8.40 -9.60 1.37
N ALA A 67 -9.36 -10.15 0.63
CA ALA A 67 -9.67 -11.57 0.65
C ALA A 67 -8.50 -12.43 0.13
N ASP A 68 -7.81 -11.98 -0.92
CA ASP A 68 -6.62 -12.66 -1.44
C ASP A 68 -5.51 -12.73 -0.38
N ILE A 69 -5.24 -11.62 0.31
CA ILE A 69 -4.23 -11.56 1.36
C ILE A 69 -4.65 -12.41 2.56
N ALA A 70 -5.90 -12.31 3.00
CA ALA A 70 -6.41 -13.09 4.12
C ALA A 70 -6.24 -14.60 3.90
N ARG A 71 -6.58 -15.10 2.70
CA ARG A 71 -6.37 -16.52 2.34
C ARG A 71 -4.90 -16.92 2.37
N GLN A 72 -4.01 -16.06 1.86
CA GLN A 72 -2.58 -16.35 1.83
C GLN A 72 -1.95 -16.32 3.22
N ASN A 73 -2.34 -15.33 4.01
CA ASN A 73 -1.95 -15.16 5.40
C ASN A 73 -2.38 -16.38 6.22
N GLU A 74 -3.65 -16.79 6.13
CA GLU A 74 -4.16 -18.01 6.77
C GLU A 74 -3.32 -19.25 6.40
N LYS A 75 -3.01 -19.43 5.11
CA LYS A 75 -2.16 -20.54 4.65
C LYS A 75 -0.74 -20.46 5.22
N GLN A 76 -0.14 -19.26 5.31
CA GLN A 76 1.17 -19.09 5.95
C GLN A 76 1.08 -19.49 7.42
N TRP A 77 0.14 -18.95 8.15
CA TRP A 77 -0.04 -19.20 9.57
C TRP A 77 -0.27 -20.68 9.87
N ARG A 78 -1.10 -21.37 9.09
CA ARG A 78 -1.30 -22.82 9.18
C ARG A 78 -0.04 -23.63 8.91
N GLN A 79 0.85 -23.15 8.04
CA GLN A 79 2.11 -23.82 7.76
C GLN A 79 3.12 -23.63 8.90
N HIS A 80 3.21 -22.43 9.46
CA HIS A 80 4.12 -22.13 10.58
C HIS A 80 3.65 -22.78 11.88
N SER A 81 2.34 -22.88 12.10
CA SER A 81 1.77 -23.45 13.32
C SER A 81 1.75 -24.99 13.35
N ARG A 82 2.21 -25.69 12.29
CA ARG A 82 2.28 -27.17 12.31
C ARG A 82 3.13 -27.72 13.46
N ASN A 83 4.14 -26.96 13.87
CA ASN A 83 5.12 -27.37 14.86
C ASN A 83 4.85 -26.77 16.26
N ILE A 84 3.72 -26.07 16.47
CA ILE A 84 3.30 -25.56 17.78
C ILE A 84 2.15 -26.39 18.35
N SER A 85 1.80 -26.14 19.62
CA SER A 85 0.75 -26.89 20.32
C SER A 85 -0.60 -26.84 19.59
N ALA A 86 -1.42 -27.89 19.77
CA ALA A 86 -2.77 -27.94 19.17
C ALA A 86 -3.65 -26.78 19.65
N GLU A 87 -3.45 -26.32 20.89
CA GLU A 87 -4.13 -25.16 21.45
C GLU A 87 -3.78 -23.86 20.72
N LEU A 88 -2.48 -23.56 20.57
CA LEU A 88 -2.05 -22.36 19.84
C LEU A 88 -2.51 -22.38 18.39
N ARG A 89 -2.54 -23.56 17.74
CA ARG A 89 -3.13 -23.72 16.40
C ARG A 89 -4.61 -23.31 16.37
N ASN A 90 -5.41 -23.79 17.32
CA ASN A 90 -6.83 -23.44 17.40
C ASN A 90 -7.05 -21.93 17.65
N MET A 91 -6.17 -21.29 18.42
CA MET A 91 -6.23 -19.85 18.66
C MET A 91 -5.93 -19.05 17.37
N VAL A 92 -4.91 -19.45 16.61
CA VAL A 92 -4.59 -18.85 15.30
C VAL A 92 -5.76 -18.96 14.31
N ASP A 93 -6.41 -20.12 14.24
CA ASP A 93 -7.54 -20.34 13.32
C ASP A 93 -8.79 -19.53 13.72
N ARG A 94 -8.93 -19.18 15.01
CA ARG A 94 -10.06 -18.39 15.54
C ARG A 94 -9.74 -16.90 15.72
N ALA A 95 -8.55 -16.46 15.29
CA ALA A 95 -8.12 -15.07 15.46
C ALA A 95 -9.15 -14.09 14.87
N PRO A 96 -9.60 -13.07 15.62
CA PRO A 96 -10.63 -12.14 15.17
C PRO A 96 -10.09 -11.11 14.18
N VAL A 97 -9.76 -11.54 12.95
CA VAL A 97 -9.22 -10.67 11.89
C VAL A 97 -10.29 -9.87 11.15
N GLY A 98 -11.58 -10.11 11.41
CA GLY A 98 -12.68 -9.49 10.67
C GLY A 98 -12.67 -7.96 10.71
N GLN A 99 -12.46 -7.36 11.89
CA GLN A 99 -12.36 -5.91 12.02
C GLN A 99 -11.15 -5.34 11.28
N VAL A 100 -10.01 -6.05 11.33
CA VAL A 100 -8.79 -5.67 10.60
C VAL A 100 -9.01 -5.74 9.08
N MET A 101 -9.76 -6.73 8.60
CA MET A 101 -10.12 -6.79 7.18
C MET A 101 -10.97 -5.59 6.77
N GLN A 102 -11.95 -5.18 7.59
CA GLN A 102 -12.76 -3.99 7.30
C GLN A 102 -11.92 -2.70 7.28
N SER A 103 -10.95 -2.55 8.19
CA SER A 103 -10.05 -1.40 8.17
C SER A 103 -9.15 -1.39 6.94
N ILE A 104 -8.64 -2.56 6.51
CA ILE A 104 -7.85 -2.68 5.28
C ILE A 104 -8.71 -2.26 4.08
N ILE A 105 -9.95 -2.77 3.96
CA ILE A 105 -10.86 -2.41 2.86
C ILE A 105 -11.07 -0.90 2.82
N ALA A 106 -11.44 -0.28 3.94
CA ALA A 106 -11.69 1.16 4.02
C ALA A 106 -10.45 1.98 3.63
N GLN A 107 -9.25 1.56 4.07
CA GLN A 107 -8.00 2.20 3.71
C GLN A 107 -7.67 2.05 2.22
N GLN A 108 -7.88 0.87 1.64
CA GLN A 108 -7.65 0.65 0.22
C GLN A 108 -8.60 1.48 -0.65
N VAL A 109 -9.88 1.59 -0.28
CA VAL A 109 -10.81 2.48 -0.99
C VAL A 109 -10.30 3.92 -1.00
N ARG A 110 -9.77 4.42 0.13
CA ARG A 110 -9.15 5.76 0.19
C ARG A 110 -7.95 5.89 -0.74
N TYR A 111 -7.04 4.91 -0.77
CA TYR A 111 -5.87 4.95 -1.66
C TYR A 111 -6.22 4.83 -3.16
N ILE A 112 -7.26 4.07 -3.48
CA ILE A 112 -7.79 3.95 -4.83
C ILE A 112 -8.34 5.32 -5.28
N LYS A 113 -9.17 5.95 -4.45
CA LYS A 113 -9.78 7.26 -4.73
C LYS A 113 -8.78 8.41 -4.74
N SER A 114 -7.66 8.30 -4.01
CA SER A 114 -6.64 9.34 -4.01
C SER A 114 -5.85 9.43 -5.32
N LEU A 115 -5.88 8.41 -6.19
CA LEU A 115 -5.22 8.48 -7.50
C LEU A 115 -5.76 9.62 -8.39
N PRO A 116 -7.08 9.72 -8.67
CA PRO A 116 -7.62 10.83 -9.42
C PRO A 116 -7.59 12.15 -8.64
N LEU A 117 -7.82 12.15 -7.32
CA LEU A 117 -7.81 13.37 -6.51
C LEU A 117 -6.42 14.04 -6.52
N GLU A 118 -5.35 13.28 -6.29
CA GLU A 118 -3.99 13.84 -6.33
C GLU A 118 -3.58 14.26 -7.75
N ALA A 119 -4.17 13.66 -8.78
CA ALA A 119 -3.99 14.12 -10.15
C ALA A 119 -4.67 15.47 -10.40
N ALA A 120 -5.86 15.70 -9.84
CA ALA A 120 -6.55 16.99 -9.90
C ALA A 120 -5.71 18.09 -9.23
N ASP A 121 -5.26 17.83 -8.00
CA ASP A 121 -4.36 18.73 -7.27
C ASP A 121 -3.07 19.00 -8.06
N ARG A 122 -2.50 17.98 -8.69
CA ARG A 122 -1.30 18.11 -9.51
C ARG A 122 -1.52 19.05 -10.68
N VAL A 123 -2.59 18.86 -11.46
CA VAL A 123 -2.89 19.69 -12.63
C VAL A 123 -3.08 21.15 -12.21
N TYR A 124 -3.86 21.39 -11.17
CA TYR A 124 -4.06 22.72 -10.58
C TYR A 124 -2.74 23.39 -10.18
N ASN A 125 -1.90 22.68 -9.44
CA ASN A 125 -0.62 23.20 -8.98
C ASN A 125 0.36 23.51 -10.12
N ILE A 126 0.36 22.70 -11.19
CA ILE A 126 1.20 22.96 -12.36
C ILE A 126 0.70 24.20 -13.11
N GLN A 127 -0.61 24.35 -13.26
CA GLN A 127 -1.19 25.53 -13.92
C GLN A 127 -0.85 26.83 -13.19
N ASN A 128 -0.96 26.85 -11.86
CA ASN A 128 -0.60 28.03 -11.07
C ASN A 128 0.88 28.41 -11.27
N LYS A 129 1.78 27.42 -11.28
CA LYS A 129 3.20 27.66 -11.59
C LYS A 129 3.41 28.16 -13.02
N ALA A 130 2.62 27.69 -13.98
CA ALA A 130 2.66 28.17 -15.36
C ALA A 130 2.27 29.64 -15.46
N ILE A 131 1.22 30.06 -14.75
CA ILE A 131 0.78 31.46 -14.67
C ILE A 131 1.90 32.34 -14.08
N GLU A 132 2.47 31.95 -12.95
CA GLU A 132 3.58 32.66 -12.31
C GLU A 132 4.80 32.80 -13.23
N ALA A 133 5.15 31.72 -13.94
CA ALA A 133 6.26 31.72 -14.89
C ALA A 133 6.00 32.66 -16.08
N VAL A 134 4.78 32.68 -16.62
CA VAL A 134 4.44 33.57 -17.74
C VAL A 134 4.43 35.03 -17.29
N VAL A 135 3.88 35.34 -16.12
CA VAL A 135 3.89 36.70 -15.54
C VAL A 135 5.31 37.22 -15.36
N THR A 136 6.28 36.34 -15.09
CA THR A 136 7.71 36.68 -14.94
C THR A 136 8.52 36.59 -16.25
N GLY A 137 7.86 36.46 -17.40
CA GLY A 137 8.48 36.46 -18.73
C GLY A 137 8.97 35.09 -19.23
N GLY A 138 8.59 34.00 -18.56
CA GLY A 138 8.89 32.62 -18.93
C GLY A 138 7.96 32.03 -19.99
N ARG A 139 8.14 30.73 -20.29
CA ARG A 139 7.37 29.98 -21.31
C ARG A 139 6.41 28.98 -20.66
N ALA A 140 5.22 28.83 -21.25
CA ALA A 140 4.19 27.88 -20.79
C ALA A 140 4.40 26.43 -21.26
N GLU A 141 5.09 26.21 -22.39
CA GLU A 141 5.30 24.91 -23.03
C GLU A 141 5.75 23.76 -22.10
N PRO A 142 6.71 23.97 -21.17
CA PRO A 142 7.18 22.90 -20.28
C PRO A 142 6.08 22.41 -19.32
N PHE A 143 5.18 23.30 -18.89
CA PHE A 143 4.10 22.98 -17.96
C PHE A 143 3.00 22.15 -18.62
N ALA A 144 2.68 22.43 -19.90
CA ALA A 144 1.76 21.62 -20.68
C ALA A 144 2.23 20.15 -20.79
N LYS A 145 3.53 19.95 -21.03
CA LYS A 145 4.14 18.60 -21.02
C LYS A 145 4.06 17.94 -19.64
N GLU A 146 4.24 18.72 -18.58
CA GLU A 146 4.14 18.20 -17.21
C GLU A 146 2.71 17.81 -16.83
N ILE A 147 1.70 18.56 -17.28
CA ILE A 147 0.28 18.23 -17.13
C ILE A 147 -0.04 16.96 -17.89
N ALA A 148 0.39 16.84 -19.16
CA ALA A 148 0.17 15.64 -19.97
C ALA A 148 0.78 14.37 -19.34
N ALA A 149 1.88 14.51 -18.59
CA ALA A 149 2.52 13.42 -17.86
C ALA A 149 1.78 12.98 -16.59
N SER A 150 0.65 13.61 -16.21
CA SER A 150 -0.08 13.29 -14.97
C SER A 150 -0.59 11.84 -14.93
N GLY A 151 -0.90 11.23 -16.08
CA GLY A 151 -1.23 9.81 -16.19
C GLY A 151 -0.05 8.90 -15.81
N ASP A 152 1.17 9.23 -16.24
CA ASP A 152 2.38 8.47 -15.91
C ASP A 152 2.79 8.62 -14.44
N VAL A 153 2.61 9.81 -13.88
CA VAL A 153 2.79 10.06 -12.43
C VAL A 153 1.78 9.23 -11.63
N SER A 154 0.51 9.25 -12.04
CA SER A 154 -0.55 8.43 -11.44
C SER A 154 -0.25 6.93 -11.54
N ARG A 155 0.32 6.48 -12.67
CA ARG A 155 0.75 5.09 -12.87
C ARG A 155 1.88 4.70 -11.94
N SER A 156 2.85 5.59 -11.73
CA SER A 156 3.96 5.39 -10.81
C SER A 156 3.46 5.29 -9.37
N ARG A 157 2.53 6.16 -8.99
CA ARG A 157 1.83 6.11 -7.70
C ARG A 157 1.02 4.83 -7.52
N ALA A 158 0.26 4.40 -8.52
CA ALA A 158 -0.48 3.14 -8.50
C ALA A 158 0.43 1.93 -8.22
N ASN A 159 1.65 1.91 -8.79
CA ASN A 159 2.63 0.86 -8.51
C ASN A 159 3.14 0.91 -7.07
N LEU A 160 3.37 2.12 -6.54
CA LEU A 160 3.83 2.32 -5.17
C LEU A 160 2.77 1.85 -4.15
N ILE A 161 1.51 2.22 -4.35
CA ILE A 161 0.38 1.78 -3.52
C ILE A 161 0.32 0.26 -3.53
N ALA A 162 0.28 -0.37 -4.71
CA ALA A 162 0.11 -1.82 -4.81
C ALA A 162 1.18 -2.60 -4.02
N ARG A 163 2.43 -2.14 -4.04
CA ARG A 163 3.54 -2.75 -3.31
C ARG A 163 3.47 -2.51 -1.81
N THR A 164 3.26 -1.26 -1.42
CA THR A 164 3.31 -0.84 -0.02
C THR A 164 2.11 -1.38 0.76
N GLU A 165 0.93 -1.33 0.14
CA GLU A 165 -0.31 -1.75 0.79
C GLU A 165 -0.42 -3.26 0.91
N LEU A 166 0.22 -4.03 0.03
CA LEU A 166 0.34 -5.48 0.22
C LEU A 166 1.08 -5.81 1.53
N GLY A 167 2.20 -5.13 1.78
CA GLY A 167 3.01 -5.31 2.98
C GLY A 167 2.27 -4.87 4.24
N ARG A 168 1.60 -3.72 4.21
CA ARG A 168 0.77 -3.21 5.31
C ARG A 168 -0.42 -4.10 5.64
N ALA A 169 -1.18 -4.53 4.63
CA ALA A 169 -2.32 -5.42 4.83
C ALA A 169 -1.89 -6.79 5.38
N THR A 170 -0.77 -7.34 4.87
CA THR A 170 -0.20 -8.58 5.41
C THR A 170 0.26 -8.40 6.85
N GLY A 171 0.96 -7.31 7.14
CA GLY A 171 1.45 -6.98 8.48
C GLY A 171 0.34 -6.79 9.50
N ALA A 172 -0.74 -6.11 9.14
CA ALA A 172 -1.89 -5.93 10.02
C ALA A 172 -2.56 -7.27 10.38
N LEU A 173 -2.68 -8.19 9.42
CA LEU A 173 -3.21 -9.54 9.66
C LEU A 173 -2.26 -10.40 10.48
N ASP A 174 -0.95 -10.31 10.22
CA ASP A 174 0.07 -10.98 11.02
C ASP A 174 0.05 -10.51 12.48
N GLN A 175 0.01 -9.19 12.70
CA GLN A 175 -0.06 -8.62 14.04
C GLN A 175 -1.31 -9.08 14.77
N ALA A 176 -2.48 -9.06 14.11
CA ALA A 176 -3.74 -9.49 14.72
C ALA A 176 -3.68 -10.96 15.18
N ARG A 177 -3.14 -11.85 14.34
CA ARG A 177 -2.97 -13.27 14.68
C ARG A 177 -1.91 -13.47 15.76
N ALA A 178 -0.77 -12.78 15.67
CA ALA A 178 0.31 -12.86 16.64
C ALA A 178 -0.15 -12.44 18.04
N LEU A 179 -0.83 -11.31 18.15
CA LEU A 179 -1.39 -10.84 19.42
C LEU A 179 -2.43 -11.81 19.97
N SER A 180 -3.26 -12.43 19.11
CA SER A 180 -4.26 -13.42 19.56
C SER A 180 -3.67 -14.65 20.25
N ILE A 181 -2.39 -14.94 20.01
CA ILE A 181 -1.67 -16.06 20.63
C ILE A 181 -0.65 -15.63 21.69
N GLY A 182 -0.62 -14.35 22.07
CA GLY A 182 0.32 -13.84 23.07
C GLY A 182 1.75 -13.60 22.54
N SER A 183 1.93 -13.46 21.23
CA SER A 183 3.21 -13.05 20.65
C SER A 183 3.40 -11.54 20.76
N ASN A 184 4.41 -11.12 21.53
CA ASN A 184 4.69 -9.70 21.79
C ASN A 184 5.41 -8.98 20.63
N GLY A 185 5.95 -9.72 19.67
CA GLY A 185 6.72 -9.14 18.58
C GLY A 185 7.26 -10.16 17.59
N TYR A 186 8.18 -9.71 16.75
CA TYR A 186 8.78 -10.50 15.68
C TYR A 186 10.27 -10.17 15.53
N ILE A 187 11.02 -11.07 14.92
CA ILE A 187 12.38 -10.80 14.45
C ILE A 187 12.31 -10.16 13.06
N TRP A 188 12.94 -9.01 12.90
CA TRP A 188 13.00 -8.30 11.64
C TRP A 188 13.94 -9.00 10.66
N ARG A 189 13.41 -9.41 9.51
CA ARG A 189 14.16 -10.04 8.42
C ARG A 189 14.15 -9.18 7.18
N THR A 190 15.27 -9.16 6.46
CA THR A 190 15.43 -8.42 5.22
C THR A 190 15.35 -9.35 4.02
N ALA A 191 15.29 -8.77 2.81
CA ALA A 191 15.41 -9.54 1.58
C ALA A 191 16.86 -9.95 1.27
N GLU A 192 17.84 -9.49 2.08
CA GLU A 192 19.27 -9.79 1.96
C GLU A 192 19.90 -9.53 0.58
N ASP A 193 19.38 -8.54 -0.16
CA ASP A 193 19.91 -8.14 -1.47
C ASP A 193 20.38 -6.69 -1.51
N GLY A 194 20.95 -6.30 -2.66
CA GLY A 194 21.56 -4.98 -2.87
C GLY A 194 20.58 -3.81 -2.77
N ASP A 195 19.28 -4.04 -2.97
CA ASP A 195 18.24 -3.01 -2.94
C ASP A 195 17.73 -2.71 -1.52
N VAL A 196 18.12 -3.52 -0.53
CA VAL A 196 17.77 -3.24 0.88
C VAL A 196 18.44 -1.93 1.30
N ARG A 197 17.68 -1.03 1.93
CA ARG A 197 18.22 0.25 2.42
C ARG A 197 19.16 0.01 3.61
N HIS A 198 20.13 0.89 3.83
CA HIS A 198 21.12 0.72 4.90
C HIS A 198 20.47 0.61 6.28
N SER A 199 19.57 1.54 6.64
CA SER A 199 18.78 1.51 7.88
C SER A 199 17.97 0.22 8.07
N HIS A 200 17.50 -0.38 6.97
CA HIS A 200 16.79 -1.66 6.99
C HIS A 200 17.73 -2.85 7.21
N ARG A 201 18.94 -2.82 6.65
CA ARG A 201 19.97 -3.85 6.90
C ARG A 201 20.39 -3.88 8.36
N GLU A 202 20.49 -2.71 8.99
CA GLU A 202 20.80 -2.61 10.42
C GLU A 202 19.73 -3.24 11.32
N MET A 203 18.53 -3.49 10.80
CA MET A 203 17.46 -4.15 11.54
C MET A 203 17.48 -5.67 11.44
N GLU A 204 18.30 -6.28 10.57
CA GLU A 204 18.36 -7.73 10.42
C GLU A 204 18.61 -8.44 11.77
N GLY A 205 17.73 -9.39 12.10
CA GLY A 205 17.81 -10.16 13.33
C GLY A 205 17.35 -9.44 14.61
N LYS A 206 16.98 -8.15 14.55
CA LYS A 206 16.51 -7.42 15.73
C LYS A 206 15.06 -7.77 16.07
N PHE A 207 14.79 -7.94 17.36
CA PHE A 207 13.42 -8.08 17.87
C PHE A 207 12.69 -6.73 17.84
N VAL A 208 11.46 -6.74 17.35
CA VAL A 208 10.57 -5.57 17.31
C VAL A 208 9.25 -5.92 17.97
N GLU A 209 8.92 -5.16 19.01
CA GLU A 209 7.62 -5.22 19.68
C GLU A 209 6.52 -4.61 18.79
N TRP A 210 5.34 -5.23 18.77
CA TRP A 210 4.20 -4.73 17.98
C TRP A 210 3.78 -3.30 18.36
N GLY A 211 3.85 -2.94 19.64
CA GLY A 211 3.50 -1.60 20.12
C GLY A 211 4.58 -0.54 19.92
N ARG A 212 5.77 -0.93 19.43
CA ARG A 212 6.94 -0.05 19.32
C ARG A 212 7.66 -0.22 17.98
N PRO A 213 7.00 0.08 16.85
CA PRO A 213 7.65 0.05 15.53
C PRO A 213 8.87 0.99 15.49
N PRO A 214 9.96 0.61 14.82
CA PRO A 214 11.12 1.47 14.63
C PRO A 214 10.80 2.63 13.68
N THR A 215 11.62 3.69 13.77
CA THR A 215 11.63 4.78 12.79
C THR A 215 12.86 4.65 11.92
N LEU A 216 12.67 4.39 10.62
CA LEU A 216 13.71 4.20 9.62
C LEU A 216 13.44 5.13 8.44
N ASP A 217 14.47 5.76 7.90
CA ASP A 217 14.35 6.68 6.75
C ASP A 217 13.30 7.79 6.96
N GLY A 218 13.16 8.28 8.20
CA GLY A 218 12.17 9.30 8.58
C GLY A 218 10.73 8.79 8.66
N MET A 219 10.50 7.47 8.59
CA MET A 219 9.17 6.86 8.65
C MET A 219 9.09 5.80 9.75
N THR A 220 8.04 5.85 10.56
CA THR A 220 7.75 4.81 11.56
C THR A 220 6.93 3.69 10.92
N GLY A 221 7.38 2.45 11.05
CA GLY A 221 6.65 1.30 10.50
C GLY A 221 7.34 -0.03 10.74
N HIS A 222 6.59 -1.11 10.53
CA HIS A 222 7.11 -2.46 10.69
C HIS A 222 7.79 -3.00 9.42
N ALA A 223 8.42 -4.17 9.55
CA ALA A 223 9.07 -4.85 8.44
C ALA A 223 8.07 -5.08 7.30
N GLY A 224 8.42 -4.61 6.10
CA GLY A 224 7.59 -4.75 4.90
C GLY A 224 6.51 -3.67 4.72
N GLU A 225 6.36 -2.73 5.66
CA GLU A 225 5.25 -1.75 5.63
C GLU A 225 5.66 -0.35 5.16
N LEU A 226 6.97 -0.11 5.05
CA LEU A 226 7.53 1.11 4.50
C LEU A 226 7.48 1.07 2.96
N PRO A 227 7.49 2.24 2.28
CA PRO A 227 7.47 2.33 0.83
C PRO A 227 8.50 1.42 0.15
N ASN A 228 8.04 0.57 -0.79
CA ASN A 228 8.86 -0.41 -1.52
C ASN A 228 9.68 -1.38 -0.64
N CYS A 229 9.34 -1.54 0.64
CA CYS A 229 10.06 -2.43 1.53
C CYS A 229 9.73 -3.89 1.26
N ARG A 230 10.76 -4.74 1.21
CA ARG A 230 10.64 -6.21 1.05
C ARG A 230 11.10 -6.99 2.29
N CYS A 231 11.34 -6.29 3.40
CA CYS A 231 11.56 -6.91 4.69
C CYS A 231 10.30 -7.67 5.13
N TYR A 232 10.45 -8.67 5.98
CA TYR A 232 9.36 -9.48 6.49
C TYR A 232 9.53 -9.77 7.98
N LYS A 233 8.43 -10.23 8.59
CA LYS A 233 8.32 -10.48 10.02
C LYS A 233 8.49 -11.97 10.26
N GLU A 234 9.53 -12.36 10.98
CA GLU A 234 9.61 -13.72 11.54
C GLU A 234 8.94 -13.71 12.91
N ILE A 235 7.70 -14.18 12.97
CA ILE A 235 6.86 -14.13 14.17
C ILE A 235 7.46 -15.00 15.27
N VAL A 236 7.64 -14.42 16.47
CA VAL A 236 8.09 -15.17 17.64
C VAL A 236 6.88 -15.76 18.34
N PHE A 237 6.73 -17.08 18.29
CA PHE A 237 5.67 -17.78 19.01
C PHE A 237 6.01 -17.86 20.51
N PRO A 238 5.03 -17.73 21.41
CA PRO A 238 5.27 -17.93 22.84
C PRO A 238 5.73 -19.36 23.09
N SER A 239 6.77 -19.51 23.92
CA SER A 239 7.24 -20.82 24.39
C SER A 239 6.35 -21.32 25.53
N PRO A 240 6.09 -22.64 25.66
CA PRO A 240 5.34 -23.20 26.79
C PRO A 240 5.90 -22.85 28.17
N HIS A 241 7.14 -22.36 28.27
CA HIS A 241 7.83 -22.11 29.54
C HIS A 241 7.96 -20.62 29.93
N SER A 242 7.38 -19.67 29.19
CA SER A 242 7.56 -18.24 29.48
C SER A 242 6.69 -17.68 30.62
N TYR A 243 5.91 -18.51 31.32
CA TYR A 243 5.06 -18.09 32.45
C TYR A 243 5.64 -18.39 33.84
N LEU A 244 6.92 -18.78 33.94
CA LEU A 244 7.56 -19.15 35.22
C LEU A 244 8.89 -18.41 35.51
N ALA A 245 8.98 -17.13 35.18
CA ALA A 245 10.09 -16.28 35.65
C ALA A 245 9.56 -15.00 36.29
#